data_AF-A0A9D4V5I0-F1
#
_entry.id   AF-A0A9D4V5I0-F1
#
_cell.length_a   1.000
_cell.length_b   1.000
_cell.length_c   1.000
_cell.angle_alpha   90.00
_cell.angle_beta   90.00
_cell.angle_gamma   90.00
#
_symmetry.space_group_name_H-M   'P 1'
#
loop_
_entity.id
_entity.type
_entity.pdbx_description
1 polymer ?
#
loop_
_entity_poly.entity_id
_entity_poly.type
_entity_poly.pdbx_seq_one_letter_code
_entity_poly.pdbx_strand_id
1 'polypeptide(L)'
;MGSYGNEGESVAAAMMVTILAAATMVMVGVGVEAGGTTEYIEFVYAKCNANGIPGGSPFWGNLGMTLHQLVENTAYADFDFKTQNGGGRCPTFGHATCDLQVLQSPEDCTSCLTYLANRIWATCNNAIGAEVKFVGCYLRYEQYRF
;
A
#
# COMPACT_ATOMS: atom_id res chain seq x y z
N MET A 1 -25.35 -49.66 -11.62
CA MET A 1 -24.05 -49.30 -12.24
C MET A 1 -23.99 -47.79 -12.30
N GLY A 2 -23.01 -47.21 -11.59
CA GLY A 2 -22.57 -45.81 -11.65
C GLY A 2 -23.50 -44.78 -11.02
N SER A 3 -23.06 -43.68 -10.41
CA SER A 3 -21.76 -43.24 -9.86
C SER A 3 -21.94 -41.74 -9.61
N TYR A 4 -21.43 -41.22 -8.49
CA TYR A 4 -20.88 -39.87 -8.23
C TYR A 4 -21.52 -38.66 -8.95
N GLY A 5 -21.96 -37.58 -8.30
CA GLY A 5 -21.48 -36.96 -7.07
C GLY A 5 -21.43 -35.42 -7.26
N ASN A 6 -21.32 -34.71 -6.14
CA ASN A 6 -20.99 -33.28 -5.94
C ASN A 6 -22.18 -32.31 -6.04
N GLU A 7 -22.73 -31.75 -4.95
CA GLU A 7 -22.15 -30.99 -3.79
C GLU A 7 -21.69 -29.57 -4.14
N GLY A 8 -22.27 -28.61 -3.42
CA GLY A 8 -21.93 -27.18 -3.33
C GLY A 8 -22.94 -26.29 -4.07
N GLU A 9 -24.03 -25.77 -3.48
CA GLU A 9 -24.18 -25.09 -2.18
C GLU A 9 -23.07 -24.02 -1.99
N SER A 10 -23.31 -22.76 -1.62
CA SER A 10 -24.50 -22.00 -1.30
C SER A 10 -24.02 -20.54 -1.18
N VAL A 11 -24.47 -19.63 -2.03
CA VAL A 11 -24.54 -18.19 -1.68
C VAL A 11 -25.89 -17.67 -2.15
N ALA A 12 -26.93 -18.41 -1.78
CA ALA A 12 -28.28 -17.90 -1.78
C ALA A 12 -28.46 -16.94 -0.59
N ALA A 13 -29.39 -16.00 -0.78
CA ALA A 13 -30.01 -15.13 0.21
C ALA A 13 -29.31 -13.78 0.48
N ALA A 14 -29.37 -12.88 -0.51
CA ALA A 14 -29.65 -11.47 -0.23
C ALA A 14 -30.99 -11.09 -0.90
N MET A 15 -31.97 -10.80 -0.04
CA MET A 15 -33.20 -10.03 -0.28
C MET A 15 -34.22 -10.50 -1.31
N MET A 16 -35.35 -11.06 -0.83
CA MET A 16 -36.69 -10.54 -1.13
C MET A 16 -37.68 -11.01 -0.05
N VAL A 17 -37.94 -10.19 0.97
CA VAL A 17 -39.15 -10.31 1.81
C VAL A 17 -39.85 -8.96 1.79
N THR A 18 -40.92 -8.86 1.01
CA THR A 18 -41.86 -7.74 1.01
C THR A 18 -43.06 -8.09 1.87
N ILE A 19 -43.28 -7.39 2.98
CA ILE A 19 -44.56 -7.42 3.71
C ILE A 19 -44.98 -5.98 4.00
N LEU A 20 -46.16 -5.58 3.50
CA LEU A 20 -46.91 -4.41 3.97
C LEU A 20 -47.77 -4.82 5.18
N ALA A 21 -47.49 -4.27 6.37
CA ALA A 21 -48.44 -3.88 7.42
C ALA A 21 -47.75 -3.77 8.80
N ALA A 22 -47.11 -2.63 9.06
CA ALA A 22 -47.12 -1.89 10.33
C ALA A 22 -46.28 -0.63 10.12
N ALA A 23 -46.83 0.50 10.56
CA ALA A 23 -46.38 1.84 10.22
C ALA A 23 -44.91 2.13 10.63
N THR A 24 -44.22 2.80 9.70
CA THR A 24 -43.07 3.69 9.89
C THR A 24 -41.82 3.13 10.59
N MET A 25 -40.96 2.47 9.81
CA MET A 25 -39.54 2.83 9.72
C MET A 25 -39.09 2.49 8.30
N VAL A 26 -39.14 3.48 7.41
CA VAL A 26 -38.39 3.40 6.15
C VAL A 26 -36.94 3.35 6.58
N MET A 27 -36.34 2.16 6.55
CA MET A 27 -34.90 2.01 6.59
C MET A 27 -34.41 2.63 5.28
N VAL A 28 -34.19 3.94 5.29
CA VAL A 28 -33.25 4.55 4.35
C VAL A 28 -31.95 3.86 4.68
N GLY A 29 -31.64 2.82 3.91
CA GLY A 29 -30.32 2.26 3.87
C GLY A 29 -29.41 3.38 3.40
N VAL A 30 -28.89 4.15 4.35
CA VAL A 30 -27.68 4.92 4.11
C VAL A 30 -26.63 3.83 3.94
N GLY A 31 -26.45 3.40 2.69
CA GLY A 31 -25.17 2.88 2.29
C GLY A 31 -24.20 4.01 2.56
N VAL A 32 -23.55 3.97 3.72
CA VAL A 32 -22.28 4.65 3.88
C VAL A 32 -21.38 3.92 2.90
N GLU A 33 -21.26 4.45 1.69
CA GLU A 33 -20.03 4.27 0.94
C GLU A 33 -18.96 4.78 1.89
N ALA A 34 -18.10 3.89 2.38
CA ALA A 34 -16.87 4.31 3.01
C ALA A 34 -16.09 5.06 1.93
N GLY A 35 -16.35 6.36 1.81
CA GLY A 35 -15.54 7.27 1.03
C GLY A 35 -14.14 7.24 1.62
N GLY A 36 -13.16 6.89 0.79
CA GLY A 36 -11.77 6.95 1.21
C GLY A 36 -10.75 6.32 0.27
N THR A 37 -11.13 5.60 -0.79
CA THR A 37 -10.14 4.81 -1.57
C THR A 37 -9.36 5.58 -2.65
N THR A 38 -9.54 6.90 -2.79
CA THR A 38 -8.83 7.69 -3.83
C THR A 38 -8.14 8.96 -3.34
N GLU A 39 -8.42 9.47 -2.14
CA GLU A 39 -7.89 10.75 -1.68
C GLU A 39 -6.44 10.65 -1.15
N TYR A 40 -6.09 9.55 -0.46
CA TYR A 40 -4.76 9.41 0.14
C TYR A 40 -3.65 8.97 -0.84
N ILE A 41 -4.02 8.49 -2.03
CA ILE A 41 -3.10 8.08 -3.11
C ILE A 41 -2.98 9.14 -4.22
N GLU A 42 -3.38 10.38 -3.95
CA GLU A 42 -3.09 11.50 -4.85
C GLU A 42 -1.58 11.84 -4.81
N PHE A 43 -0.96 11.92 -5.98
CA PHE A 43 0.47 12.21 -6.13
C PHE A 43 0.78 13.66 -5.77
N VAL A 44 1.80 13.89 -4.94
CA VAL A 44 2.25 15.24 -4.57
C VAL A 44 3.53 15.60 -5.31
N TYR A 45 4.59 14.81 -5.13
CA TYR A 45 5.86 15.04 -5.83
C TYR A 45 6.75 13.78 -5.88
N ALA A 46 7.75 13.85 -6.76
CA ALA A 46 8.87 12.91 -6.81
C ALA A 46 10.19 13.66 -7.00
N LYS A 47 11.24 13.25 -6.28
CA LYS A 47 12.62 13.64 -6.53
C LYS A 47 13.41 12.38 -6.79
N CYS A 48 14.02 12.28 -7.97
CA CYS A 48 14.71 11.09 -8.42
C CYS A 48 16.17 11.45 -8.71
N ASN A 49 17.09 10.57 -8.35
CA ASN A 49 18.48 10.69 -8.78
C ASN A 49 18.54 10.61 -10.31
N ALA A 50 19.43 11.39 -10.94
CA ALA A 50 19.60 11.36 -12.39
C ALA A 50 20.21 10.04 -12.90
N ASN A 51 20.89 9.30 -12.03
CA ASN A 51 21.49 8.01 -12.37
C ASN A 51 20.52 6.87 -12.07
N GLY A 52 20.37 5.95 -13.02
CA GLY A 52 19.65 4.69 -12.85
C GLY A 52 20.49 3.61 -12.16
N ILE A 53 19.83 2.60 -11.60
CA ILE A 53 20.49 1.43 -11.03
C ILE A 53 21.16 0.64 -12.16
N PRO A 54 22.48 0.40 -12.10
CA PRO A 54 23.16 -0.38 -13.13
C PRO A 54 22.63 -1.81 -13.24
N GLY A 55 22.58 -2.35 -14.46
CA GLY A 55 22.24 -3.75 -14.70
C GLY A 55 23.22 -4.69 -13.96
N GLY A 56 22.68 -5.72 -13.30
CA GLY A 56 23.48 -6.67 -12.50
C GLY A 56 23.97 -6.14 -11.15
N SER A 57 23.60 -4.91 -10.76
CA SER A 57 23.96 -4.36 -9.45
C SER A 57 23.31 -5.15 -8.30
N PRO A 58 24.05 -5.51 -7.23
CA PRO A 58 23.47 -6.07 -6.00
C PRO A 58 22.45 -5.14 -5.34
N PHE A 59 22.50 -3.84 -5.66
CA PHE A 59 21.57 -2.83 -5.14
C PHE A 59 20.11 -3.15 -5.45
N TRP A 60 19.81 -3.83 -6.57
CA TRP A 60 18.43 -4.26 -6.89
C TRP A 60 17.80 -5.11 -5.78
N GLY A 61 18.53 -6.12 -5.29
CA GLY A 61 18.06 -6.99 -4.22
C GLY A 61 17.96 -6.27 -2.87
N ASN A 62 18.97 -5.46 -2.55
CA ASN A 62 19.00 -4.69 -1.30
C ASN A 62 17.85 -3.67 -1.25
N LEU A 63 17.55 -3.02 -2.37
CA LEU A 63 16.43 -2.10 -2.50
C LEU A 63 15.10 -2.82 -2.41
N GLY A 64 14.93 -3.97 -3.08
CA GLY A 64 13.71 -4.78 -2.95
C GLY A 64 13.41 -5.16 -1.49
N MET A 65 14.43 -5.63 -0.75
CA MET A 65 14.31 -5.95 0.68
C MET A 65 13.99 -4.72 1.53
N THR A 66 14.62 -3.58 1.22
CA THR A 66 14.37 -2.31 1.91
C THR A 66 12.92 -1.86 1.71
N LEU A 67 12.42 -1.84 0.47
CA LEU A 67 11.04 -1.47 0.19
C LEU A 67 10.04 -2.41 0.87
N HIS A 68 10.29 -3.72 0.86
CA HIS A 68 9.47 -4.71 1.55
C HIS A 68 9.38 -4.42 3.06
N GLN A 69 10.52 -4.24 3.73
CA GLN A 69 10.54 -3.92 5.16
C GLN A 69 9.87 -2.58 5.47
N LEU A 70 10.01 -1.57 4.61
CA LEU A 70 9.31 -0.29 4.79
C LEU A 70 7.79 -0.50 4.75
N VAL A 71 7.28 -1.25 3.77
CA VAL A 71 5.84 -1.54 3.66
C VAL A 71 5.32 -2.32 4.87
N GLU A 72 6.05 -3.34 5.33
CA GLU A 72 5.58 -4.21 6.41
C GLU A 72 5.62 -3.57 7.80
N ASN A 73 6.59 -2.70 8.07
CA ASN A 73 6.88 -2.27 9.44
C ASN A 73 6.39 -0.86 9.77
N THR A 74 6.22 0.03 8.77
CA THR A 74 5.92 1.46 9.04
C THR A 74 4.66 1.64 9.87
N ALA A 75 3.58 0.94 9.52
CA ALA A 75 2.30 1.04 10.22
C ALA A 75 2.37 0.63 11.71
N TYR A 76 3.35 -0.19 12.09
CA TYR A 76 3.52 -0.72 13.44
C TYR A 76 4.69 -0.09 14.20
N ALA A 77 5.42 0.82 13.56
CA ALA A 77 6.53 1.58 14.13
C ALA A 77 6.14 3.06 14.19
N ASP A 78 5.02 3.36 14.86
CA ASP A 78 4.50 4.73 15.04
C ASP A 78 4.32 5.50 13.71
N PHE A 79 4.01 4.78 12.62
CA PHE A 79 3.81 5.34 11.27
C PHE A 79 5.05 6.05 10.70
N ASP A 80 6.24 5.78 11.25
CA ASP A 80 7.54 6.31 10.82
C ASP A 80 8.64 5.25 11.02
N PHE A 81 9.11 4.66 9.92
CA PHE A 81 10.09 3.57 9.98
C PHE A 81 11.27 3.77 9.05
N LYS A 82 12.46 3.52 9.59
CA LYS A 82 13.74 3.54 8.88
C LYS A 82 14.39 2.17 8.93
N THR A 83 14.98 1.77 7.81
CA THR A 83 15.74 0.52 7.72
C THR A 83 16.92 0.65 6.78
N GLN A 84 17.84 -0.31 6.87
CA GLN A 84 18.98 -0.43 5.99
C GLN A 84 19.19 -1.90 5.62
N ASN A 85 19.42 -2.17 4.33
CA ASN A 85 19.83 -3.49 3.86
C ASN A 85 21.10 -3.41 3.00
N GLY A 86 21.74 -4.56 2.82
CA GLY A 86 23.05 -4.64 2.17
C GLY A 86 24.18 -4.14 3.06
N GLY A 87 25.34 -3.90 2.44
CA GLY A 87 26.55 -3.49 3.16
C GLY A 87 27.73 -3.28 2.22
N GLY A 88 28.86 -2.83 2.79
CA GLY A 88 30.07 -2.55 2.02
C GLY A 88 29.85 -1.46 0.97
N ARG A 89 30.00 -1.81 -0.31
CA ARG A 89 29.91 -0.86 -1.44
C ARG A 89 28.49 -0.64 -1.98
N CYS A 90 27.49 -1.37 -1.48
CA CYS A 90 26.12 -1.29 -2.00
C CYS A 90 25.06 -1.25 -0.88
N PRO A 91 25.16 -0.33 0.10
CA PRO A 91 24.10 -0.17 1.09
C PRO A 91 22.85 0.46 0.45
N THR A 92 21.68 0.12 0.99
CA THR A 92 20.43 0.83 0.71
C THR A 92 19.85 1.30 2.03
N PHE A 93 19.63 2.61 2.15
CA PHE A 93 18.93 3.22 3.26
C PHE A 93 17.50 3.54 2.84
N GLY A 94 16.54 3.29 3.71
CA GLY A 94 15.13 3.54 3.44
C GLY A 94 14.43 4.21 4.62
N HIS A 95 13.47 5.07 4.31
CA HIS A 95 12.56 5.71 5.27
C HIS A 95 11.17 5.78 4.66
N ALA A 96 10.15 5.46 5.44
CA ALA A 96 8.76 5.61 5.04
C ALA A 96 7.95 6.19 6.20
N THR A 97 6.95 7.00 5.86
CA THR A 97 5.99 7.54 6.83
C THR A 97 4.57 7.53 6.28
N CYS A 98 3.58 7.50 7.17
CA CYS A 98 2.17 7.68 6.85
C CYS A 98 1.62 8.93 7.55
N ASP A 99 0.79 9.68 6.86
CA ASP A 99 0.19 10.90 7.37
C ASP A 99 -1.03 10.56 8.24
N LEU A 100 -0.88 10.69 9.56
CA LEU A 100 -1.92 10.36 10.53
C LEU A 100 -3.16 11.27 10.47
N GLN A 101 -3.10 12.42 9.79
CA GLN A 101 -4.29 13.23 9.55
C GLN A 101 -5.18 12.62 8.46
N VAL A 102 -4.57 11.83 7.56
CA VAL A 102 -5.25 11.22 6.41
C VAL A 102 -5.50 9.72 6.65
N LEU A 103 -4.52 9.01 7.18
CA LEU A 103 -4.52 7.56 7.37
C LEU A 103 -4.43 7.23 8.86
N GLN A 104 -5.57 6.82 9.43
CA GLN A 104 -5.68 6.51 10.87
C GLN A 104 -5.61 5.01 11.17
N SER A 105 -5.57 4.14 10.15
CA SER A 105 -5.49 2.69 10.31
C SER A 105 -4.13 2.14 9.83
N PRO A 106 -3.59 1.11 10.50
CA PRO A 106 -2.40 0.39 10.02
C PRO A 106 -2.60 -0.21 8.62
N GLU A 107 -3.81 -0.67 8.30
CA GLU A 107 -4.17 -1.27 7.02
C GLU A 107 -4.11 -0.25 5.87
N ASP A 108 -4.62 0.96 6.07
CA ASP A 108 -4.56 2.02 5.06
C ASP A 108 -3.13 2.52 4.85
N CYS A 109 -2.35 2.65 5.93
CA CYS A 109 -0.92 2.98 5.84
C CYS A 109 -0.17 1.95 5.00
N THR A 110 -0.36 0.67 5.29
CA THR A 110 0.25 -0.45 4.55
C THR A 110 -0.19 -0.44 3.08
N SER A 111 -1.47 -0.16 2.83
CA SER A 111 -2.03 -0.07 1.46
C SER A 111 -1.42 1.08 0.66
N CYS A 112 -1.28 2.26 1.27
CA CYS A 112 -0.64 3.42 0.64
C CYS A 112 0.83 3.14 0.30
N LEU A 113 1.58 2.58 1.26
CA LEU A 113 2.99 2.26 1.05
C LEU A 113 3.19 1.16 0.01
N THR A 114 2.31 0.15 -0.03
CA THR A 114 2.30 -0.87 -1.08
C THR A 114 2.07 -0.24 -2.46
N TYR A 115 1.10 0.66 -2.56
CA TYR A 115 0.80 1.40 -3.79
C TYR A 115 2.00 2.25 -4.26
N LEU A 116 2.66 2.94 -3.34
CA LEU A 116 3.82 3.78 -3.59
C LEU A 116 5.04 2.94 -4.00
N ALA A 117 5.39 1.91 -3.22
CA ALA A 117 6.56 1.06 -3.47
C ALA A 117 6.50 0.33 -4.81
N ASN A 118 5.30 -0.02 -5.30
CA ASN A 118 5.13 -0.59 -6.64
C ASN A 118 5.31 0.44 -7.76
N ARG A 119 4.99 1.71 -7.52
CA ARG A 119 5.08 2.79 -8.53
C ARG A 119 6.44 3.45 -8.60
N ILE A 120 7.20 3.47 -7.50
CA ILE A 120 8.45 4.22 -7.39
C ILE A 120 9.47 3.87 -8.49
N TRP A 121 9.47 2.62 -8.96
CA TRP A 121 10.31 2.14 -10.06
C TRP A 121 10.04 2.88 -11.38
N ALA A 122 8.77 2.98 -11.77
CA ALA A 122 8.36 3.68 -12.98
C ALA A 122 8.45 5.20 -12.80
N THR A 123 7.99 5.72 -11.65
CA THR A 123 8.02 7.15 -11.32
C THR A 123 9.43 7.73 -11.37
N CYS A 124 10.43 6.97 -10.90
CA CYS A 124 11.81 7.41 -10.86
C CYS A 124 12.73 6.70 -11.84
N ASN A 125 12.18 6.04 -12.88
CA ASN A 125 12.95 5.35 -13.92
C ASN A 125 14.11 4.49 -13.36
N ASN A 126 13.81 3.72 -12.31
CA ASN A 126 14.78 2.89 -11.58
C ASN A 126 16.02 3.66 -11.09
N ALA A 127 15.85 4.86 -10.55
CA ALA A 127 16.93 5.68 -10.00
C ALA A 127 17.70 4.99 -8.85
N ILE A 128 18.97 5.37 -8.64
CA ILE A 128 19.76 4.91 -7.47
C ILE A 128 19.31 5.54 -6.14
N GLY A 129 18.45 6.56 -6.21
CA GLY A 129 17.85 7.23 -5.06
C GLY A 129 16.55 7.87 -5.49
N ALA A 130 15.52 7.79 -4.65
CA ALA A 130 14.21 8.36 -4.92
C ALA A 130 13.53 8.79 -3.63
N GLU A 131 12.79 9.89 -3.71
CA GLU A 131 11.89 10.41 -2.69
C GLU A 131 10.53 10.65 -3.36
N VAL A 132 9.48 9.97 -2.91
CA VAL A 132 8.13 10.08 -3.48
C VAL A 132 7.13 10.35 -2.37
N LYS A 133 6.25 11.32 -2.60
CA LYS A 133 5.16 11.68 -1.68
C LYS A 133 3.81 11.56 -2.38
N PHE A 134 2.94 10.78 -1.76
CA PHE A 134 1.50 10.84 -1.94
C PHE A 134 0.88 11.57 -0.73
N VAL A 135 -0.39 11.98 -0.84
CA VAL A 135 -1.10 12.66 0.25
C VAL A 135 -0.95 11.86 1.57
N GLY A 136 -1.29 10.57 1.55
CA GLY A 136 -1.31 9.72 2.74
C GLY A 136 0.03 9.09 3.14
N CYS A 137 1.01 8.98 2.25
CA CYS A 137 2.27 8.32 2.58
C CYS A 137 3.47 8.85 1.80
N TYR A 138 4.64 8.63 2.39
CA TYR A 138 5.94 9.07 1.90
C TYR A 138 6.91 7.90 1.93
N LEU A 139 7.80 7.82 0.94
CA LEU A 139 8.89 6.87 0.94
C LEU A 139 10.12 7.50 0.30
N ARG A 140 11.27 7.30 0.93
CA ARG A 140 12.57 7.65 0.38
C ARG A 140 13.57 6.49 0.51
N TYR A 141 14.37 6.29 -0.53
CA TYR A 141 15.55 5.45 -0.47
C TYR A 141 16.77 6.12 -1.09
N GLU A 142 17.95 5.75 -0.59
CA GLU A 142 19.24 6.29 -1.05
C GLU A 142 20.37 5.26 -0.89
N GLN A 143 21.50 5.50 -1.57
CA GLN A 143 22.77 4.78 -1.38
C GLN A 143 23.63 5.33 -0.24
N TYR A 144 23.14 6.35 0.47
CA TYR A 144 23.79 6.99 1.60
C TYR A 144 22.79 7.22 2.74
N ARG A 145 23.29 7.38 3.96
CA ARG A 145 22.44 7.62 5.13
C ARG A 145 21.86 9.03 5.09
N PHE A 146 20.57 9.17 5.40
CA PHE A 146 19.84 10.42 5.53
C PHE A 146 18.92 10.43 6.76
#